data_AF-A0A955IUU5-F1
#
_entry.id   AF-A0A955IUU5-F1
#
_cell.length_a   1.000
_cell.length_b   1.000
_cell.length_c   1.000
_cell.angle_alpha   90.00
_cell.angle_beta   90.00
_cell.angle_gamma   90.00
#
_symmetry.space_group_name_H-M   'P 1'
#
loop_
_entity.id
_entity.type
_entity.pdbx_description
1 polymer ?
#
loop_
_entity_poly.entity_id
_entity_poly.type
_entity_poly.pdbx_seq_one_letter_code
_entity_poly.pdbx_strand_id
1 'polypeptide(L)'
;MIPDSWVELWEVVIRNKLRTFLTASGVFWGMFMLVLMLGFGNGLRVGVQKAMGGRWATNAVYIWGGRTTMPYKGLQPGRSIDYDQSDIPALMSEVR
;
A
#
# COMPACT_ATOMS: atom_id res chain seq x y z
N MET A 1 -11.79 6.82 46.55
CA MET A 1 -10.81 5.86 47.12
C MET A 1 -9.89 5.32 46.01
N ILE A 2 -9.31 6.19 45.16
CA ILE A 2 -8.31 5.81 44.15
C ILE A 2 -7.22 6.92 43.99
N PRO A 3 -6.42 7.29 45.00
CA PRO A 3 -5.17 8.00 44.65
C PRO A 3 -3.88 7.41 45.21
N ASP A 4 -3.91 6.74 46.37
CA ASP A 4 -2.66 6.52 47.10
C ASP A 4 -1.78 5.42 46.47
N SER A 5 -2.39 4.33 45.99
CA SER A 5 -1.64 3.21 45.40
C SER A 5 -0.96 3.56 44.07
N TRP A 6 -1.54 4.47 43.27
CA TRP A 6 -0.95 4.91 42.01
C TRP A 6 0.23 5.86 42.24
N VAL A 7 0.09 6.75 43.22
CA VAL A 7 1.16 7.67 43.62
C VAL A 7 2.34 6.89 44.22
N GLU A 8 2.06 5.87 45.03
CA GLU A 8 3.07 4.98 45.61
C GLU A 8 3.85 4.19 44.54
N LEU A 9 3.18 3.64 43.53
CA LEU A 9 3.83 2.97 42.40
C LEU A 9 4.75 3.92 41.61
N TRP A 10 4.32 5.16 41.41
CA TRP A 10 5.12 6.18 40.75
C TRP A 10 6.35 6.55 41.57
N GLU A 11 6.22 6.65 42.90
CA GLU A 11 7.34 6.89 43.79
C GLU A 11 8.36 5.74 43.75
N VAL A 12 7.90 4.48 43.72
CA VAL A 12 8.77 3.30 43.62
C VAL A 12 9.51 3.25 42.27
N VAL A 13 8.83 3.58 41.18
CA VAL A 13 9.42 3.66 39.83
C VAL A 13 10.52 4.73 39.76
N ILE A 14 10.28 5.90 40.36
CA ILE A 14 11.24 7.02 40.36
C ILE A 14 12.38 6.81 41.37
N ARG A 15 12.14 6.10 42.47
CA ARG A 15 13.14 5.87 43.52
C ARG A 15 14.24 4.91 43.08
N ASN A 16 13.97 3.99 42.15
CA ASN A 16 15.00 3.12 41.55
C ASN A 16 15.08 3.26 40.02
N LYS A 17 15.60 4.40 39.58
CA LYS A 17 15.64 4.81 38.17
C LYS A 17 16.38 3.82 37.25
N LEU A 18 17.52 3.28 37.69
CA LEU A 18 18.34 2.42 36.84
C LEU A 18 17.68 1.07 36.58
N ARG A 19 17.19 0.41 37.64
CA ARG A 19 16.54 -0.90 37.51
C ARG A 19 15.29 -0.82 36.65
N THR A 20 14.44 0.18 36.91
CA THR A 20 13.20 0.37 36.16
C THR A 20 13.45 0.78 34.70
N PHE A 21 14.50 1.59 34.45
CA PHE A 21 14.89 1.96 33.10
C PHE A 21 15.39 0.76 32.30
N LEU A 22 16.29 -0.08 32.85
CA LEU A 22 16.81 -1.26 32.16
C LEU A 22 15.71 -2.26 31.78
N THR A 23 14.72 -2.45 32.68
CA THR A 23 13.59 -3.33 32.39
C THR A 23 12.65 -2.74 31.34
N ALA A 24 12.34 -1.45 31.45
CA ALA A 24 11.46 -0.78 30.49
C ALA A 24 12.11 -0.65 29.10
N SER A 25 13.43 -0.39 29.04
CA SER A 25 14.17 -0.30 27.78
C SER A 25 14.21 -1.65 27.06
N GLY A 26 14.27 -2.77 27.78
CA GLY A 26 14.23 -4.10 27.18
C GLY A 26 12.90 -4.39 26.48
N VAL A 27 11.78 -4.12 27.16
CA VAL A 27 10.44 -4.28 26.57
C VAL A 27 10.22 -3.29 25.43
N PHE A 28 10.65 -2.04 25.61
CA PHE A 28 10.60 -1.02 24.56
C PHE A 28 11.37 -1.44 23.32
N TRP A 29 12.60 -1.94 23.47
CA TRP A 29 13.43 -2.38 22.36
C TRP A 29 12.85 -3.58 21.63
N GLY A 30 12.28 -4.55 22.35
CA GLY A 30 11.57 -5.68 21.76
C GLY A 30 10.36 -5.23 20.94
N MET A 31 9.52 -4.37 21.50
CA MET A 31 8.36 -3.82 20.79
C MET A 31 8.77 -2.98 19.58
N PHE A 32 9.83 -2.17 19.74
CA PHE A 32 10.40 -1.37 18.67
C PHE A 32 10.84 -2.23 17.49
N MET A 33 11.57 -3.32 17.74
CA MET A 33 12.01 -4.23 16.69
C MET A 33 10.84 -4.92 15.96
N LEU A 34 9.79 -5.31 16.69
CA LEU A 34 8.59 -5.89 16.09
C LEU A 34 7.88 -4.93 15.14
N VAL A 35 7.62 -3.70 15.59
CA VAL A 35 6.94 -2.68 14.78
C VAL A 35 7.80 -2.25 13.60
N LEU A 36 9.11 -2.08 13.83
CA LEU A 36 10.05 -1.70 12.79
C LEU A 36 10.08 -2.75 11.68
N MET A 37 10.21 -4.03 12.01
CA MET A 37 10.20 -5.11 11.01
C MET A 37 8.87 -5.17 10.25
N LEU A 38 7.73 -4.98 10.93
CA LEU A 38 6.42 -4.95 10.29
C LEU A 38 6.28 -3.77 9.32
N GLY A 39 6.79 -2.60 9.71
CA GLY A 39 6.85 -1.40 8.88
C GLY A 39 7.72 -1.60 7.64
N PHE A 40 8.95 -2.11 7.83
CA PHE A 40 9.84 -2.44 6.72
C PHE A 40 9.26 -3.52 5.80
N GLY A 41 8.64 -4.57 6.33
CA GLY A 41 8.03 -5.64 5.53
C GLY A 41 6.91 -5.14 4.62
N ASN A 42 6.01 -4.29 5.15
CA ASN A 42 4.94 -3.68 4.35
C ASN A 42 5.49 -2.64 3.36
N GLY A 43 6.43 -1.80 3.78
CA GLY A 43 7.06 -0.80 2.94
C GLY A 43 7.83 -1.43 1.76
N LEU A 44 8.59 -2.49 2.03
CA LEU A 44 9.31 -3.26 1.01
C LEU A 44 8.34 -3.94 0.05
N ARG A 45 7.27 -4.59 0.56
CA ARG A 45 6.25 -5.22 -0.29
C ARG A 45 5.65 -4.24 -1.29
N VAL A 46 5.25 -3.05 -0.82
CA VAL A 46 4.67 -2.02 -1.69
C VAL A 46 5.72 -1.41 -2.62
N GLY A 47 6.93 -1.16 -2.13
CA GLY A 47 8.03 -0.61 -2.94
C GLY A 47 8.45 -1.54 -4.07
N VAL A 48 8.59 -2.84 -3.79
CA VAL A 48 8.90 -3.87 -4.77
C VAL A 48 7.74 -4.05 -5.75
N GLN A 49 6.48 -4.05 -5.28
CA GLN A 49 5.31 -4.09 -6.18
C GLN A 49 5.26 -2.89 -7.14
N LYS A 50 5.63 -1.69 -6.69
CA LYS A 50 5.73 -0.50 -7.55
C LYS A 50 6.91 -0.59 -8.53
N ALA A 51 8.06 -1.06 -8.06
CA ALA A 51 9.29 -1.16 -8.83
C ALA A 51 9.23 -2.25 -9.92
N MET A 52 8.53 -3.37 -9.68
CA MET A 52 8.31 -4.43 -10.67
C MET A 52 7.28 -4.08 -11.75
N GLY A 53 6.92 -2.80 -11.87
CA GLY A 53 5.93 -2.29 -12.79
C GLY A 53 4.55 -2.41 -12.17
N GLY A 54 4.04 -1.30 -11.63
CA GLY A 54 2.72 -1.14 -11.01
C GLY A 54 1.51 -1.40 -11.92
N ARG A 55 1.62 -2.37 -12.82
CA ARG A 55 0.55 -2.84 -13.69
C ARG A 55 -0.50 -3.66 -12.96
N TRP A 56 -0.25 -4.08 -11.72
CA TRP A 56 -1.23 -4.82 -10.92
C TRP A 56 -2.02 -3.85 -10.03
N ALA A 57 -2.57 -2.80 -10.63
CA ALA A 57 -3.72 -2.16 -10.02
C ALA A 57 -4.83 -3.21 -10.00
N THR A 58 -5.24 -3.63 -8.80
CA THR A 58 -6.26 -4.67 -8.60
C THR A 58 -7.60 -4.32 -9.27
N ASN A 59 -7.78 -3.07 -9.72
CA ASN A 59 -8.92 -2.54 -10.46
C ASN A 59 -8.56 -1.95 -11.85
N ALA A 60 -7.52 -2.44 -12.52
CA ALA A 60 -7.20 -2.01 -13.89
C ALA A 60 -7.52 -3.10 -14.92
N VAL A 61 -8.25 -2.72 -15.96
CA VAL A 61 -8.52 -3.56 -17.14
C VAL A 61 -7.52 -3.19 -18.23
N TYR A 62 -6.83 -4.19 -18.77
CA TYR A 62 -5.96 -4.01 -19.93
C TYR A 62 -6.69 -4.49 -21.18
N ILE A 63 -6.88 -3.57 -22.13
CA ILE A 63 -7.45 -3.86 -23.44
C ILE A 63 -6.37 -3.73 -24.51
N TRP A 64 -6.38 -4.66 -25.47
CA TRP A 64 -5.47 -4.67 -26.61
C TRP A 64 -6.27 -4.46 -27.89
N GLY A 65 -5.76 -3.64 -28.80
CA GLY A 65 -6.43 -3.38 -30.06
C GLY A 65 -6.32 -4.58 -30.98
N GLY A 66 -7.45 -5.14 -31.38
CA GLY A 66 -7.50 -6.20 -32.39
C GLY A 66 -7.26 -5.66 -33.81
N ARG A 67 -7.40 -6.54 -34.81
CA ARG A 67 -7.47 -6.13 -36.21
C ARG A 67 -8.93 -5.87 -36.61
N THR A 68 -9.18 -4.82 -37.38
CA THR A 68 -10.53 -4.50 -37.88
C THR A 68 -11.03 -5.58 -38.85
N THR A 69 -12.19 -6.17 -38.61
CA THR A 69 -12.82 -7.17 -39.50
C THR A 69 -13.76 -6.56 -40.53
N MET A 70 -14.28 -5.36 -40.30
CA MET A 70 -15.25 -4.70 -41.19
C MET A 70 -14.63 -3.46 -41.89
N PRO A 71 -14.91 -3.25 -43.19
CA PRO A 71 -14.59 -1.99 -43.86
C PRO A 71 -15.46 -0.85 -43.33
N TYR A 72 -14.87 0.33 -43.11
CA TYR A 72 -15.58 1.48 -42.56
C TYR A 72 -15.08 2.78 -43.18
N LYS A 73 -16.00 3.65 -43.64
CA LYS A 73 -15.70 4.96 -44.26
C LYS A 73 -14.56 4.93 -45.30
N GLY A 74 -14.56 3.93 -46.19
CA GLY A 74 -13.55 3.78 -47.25
C GLY A 74 -12.22 3.16 -46.80
N LEU A 75 -12.11 2.78 -45.52
CA LEU A 75 -10.92 2.13 -44.99
C LEU A 75 -11.04 0.61 -45.12
N GLN A 76 -9.95 -0.01 -45.56
CA GLN A 76 -9.86 -1.46 -45.76
C GLN A 76 -9.82 -2.21 -44.40
N PRO A 77 -10.34 -3.44 -44.34
CA PRO A 77 -10.21 -4.32 -43.18
C PRO A 77 -8.75 -4.79 -42.99
N GLY A 78 -8.43 -5.32 -41.81
CA GLY A 78 -7.10 -5.80 -41.44
C GLY A 78 -6.16 -4.77 -40.80
N ARG A 79 -6.63 -3.55 -40.53
CA ARG A 79 -5.83 -2.51 -39.87
C ARG A 79 -5.68 -2.80 -38.37
N SER A 80 -4.52 -2.45 -37.81
CA SER A 80 -4.32 -2.42 -36.36
C SER A 80 -5.14 -1.30 -35.75
N ILE A 81 -5.81 -1.59 -34.65
CA ILE A 81 -6.49 -0.58 -33.83
C ILE A 81 -5.49 -0.15 -32.76
N ASP A 82 -5.08 1.11 -32.80
CA ASP A 82 -4.32 1.73 -31.73
C ASP A 82 -5.28 2.59 -30.91
N TYR A 83 -5.33 2.38 -29.60
CA TYR A 83 -6.18 3.17 -28.72
C TYR A 83 -5.45 4.46 -28.33
N ASP A 84 -6.10 5.60 -28.54
CA ASP A 84 -5.63 6.87 -28.01
C ASP A 84 -6.38 7.23 -26.73
N GLN A 85 -5.77 8.08 -25.90
CA GLN A 85 -6.36 8.56 -24.66
C GLN A 85 -7.68 9.31 -24.91
N SER A 86 -7.87 9.89 -26.10
CA SER A 86 -9.11 10.54 -26.54
C SER A 86 -10.27 9.58 -26.75
N ASP A 87 -10.03 8.27 -26.89
CA ASP A 87 -11.07 7.25 -27.09
C ASP A 87 -11.67 6.76 -25.77
N ILE A 88 -11.03 7.04 -24.63
CA ILE A 88 -11.51 6.63 -23.30
C ILE A 88 -12.94 7.08 -23.00
N PRO A 89 -13.36 8.34 -23.27
CA PRO A 89 -14.74 8.76 -23.03
C PRO A 89 -15.75 7.94 -23.84
N ALA A 90 -15.43 7.56 -25.07
CA ALA A 90 -16.29 6.77 -25.93
C ALA A 90 -16.37 5.30 -25.47
N LEU A 91 -15.25 4.73 -25.03
CA LEU A 91 -15.20 3.40 -24.44
C LEU A 91 -16.00 3.32 -23.13
N MET A 92 -15.95 4.37 -22.31
CA MET A 92 -16.65 4.41 -21.02
C MET A 92 -18.16 4.61 -21.16
N SER A 93 -18.64 5.17 -22.28
CA SER A 93 -20.08 5.24 -22.57
C SER A 93 -20.67 3.92 -23.06
N GLU A 94 -19.85 3.04 -23.63
CA GLU A 94 -20.30 1.74 -24.18
C GLU A 94 -20.31 0.64 -23.10
N VAL A 95 -19.40 0.72 -22.13
CA VAL A 95 -19.34 -0.21 -20.99
C VAL A 95 -20.29 0.26 -19.88
N ARG A 96 -21.51 -0.28 -19.90
CA ARG A 96 -22.51 -0.11 -18.83
C ARG A 96 -22.32 -1.11 -17.69
#